data_AF-A0A081BFL5-F1
#
_entry.id   AF-A0A081BFL5-F1
#
_cell.length_a   1.000
_cell.length_b   1.000
_cell.length_c   1.000
_cell.angle_alpha   90.00
_cell.angle_beta   90.00
_cell.angle_gamma   90.00
#
_symmetry.space_group_name_H-M   'P 1'
#
loop_
_entity.id
_entity.type
_entity.pdbx_description
1 polymer ?
#
loop_
_entity_poly.entity_id
_entity_poly.type
_entity_poly.pdbx_seq_one_letter_code
_entity_poly.pdbx_strand_id
1 'polypeptide(L)' 'MRWTPRGYGGQRRTPDEVKRDGWREQRVLAVSLDDDRLTWPERELVRQLGEKLYGDRDQAKEARR' A
#
# COMPACT_ATOMS: atom_id res chain seq x y z
N MET A 1 31.79 -12.15 16.05
CA MET A 1 30.39 -11.87 16.44
C MET A 1 29.76 -10.98 15.37
N ARG A 2 28.68 -11.40 14.71
CA ARG A 2 28.02 -10.65 13.64
C ARG A 2 26.85 -9.89 14.26
N TRP A 3 26.95 -8.56 14.33
CA TRP A 3 25.89 -7.69 14.84
C TRP A 3 24.73 -7.64 13.85
N THR A 4 23.54 -8.07 14.27
CA THR A 4 22.29 -7.88 13.53
C THR A 4 21.46 -6.80 14.25
N PRO A 5 21.04 -5.71 13.58
CA PRO A 5 20.21 -4.67 14.19
C PRO A 5 18.92 -5.25 14.79
N ARG A 6 18.52 -4.75 15.97
CA ARG A 6 17.25 -5.13 16.61
C ARG A 6 16.10 -4.82 15.64
N GLY A 7 15.37 -5.86 15.24
CA GLY A 7 14.28 -5.80 14.24
C GLY A 7 14.40 -6.84 13.13
N TYR A 8 15.58 -7.45 12.93
CA TYR A 8 15.81 -8.51 11.93
C TYR A 8 15.85 -9.91 12.55
N GLY A 9 14.94 -10.20 13.49
CA GLY A 9 14.96 -11.45 14.27
C GLY A 9 13.60 -11.95 14.75
N GLY A 10 12.50 -11.45 14.18
CA GLY A 10 11.17 -12.05 14.33
C GLY A 10 10.77 -12.68 12.99
N GLN A 11 9.91 -13.69 13.01
CA GLN A 11 9.31 -14.25 11.80
C GLN A 11 8.73 -13.08 11.00
N ARG A 12 9.33 -12.76 9.84
CA ARG A 12 8.83 -11.65 9.02
C ARG A 12 7.39 -11.98 8.67
N ARG A 13 6.47 -11.13 9.12
CA ARG A 13 5.09 -11.19 8.65
C ARG A 13 5.10 -11.12 7.14
N THR A 14 4.38 -12.04 6.53
CA THR A 14 4.13 -12.03 5.10
C THR A 14 3.41 -10.73 4.72
N PRO A 15 3.55 -10.27 3.48
CA PRO A 15 2.83 -9.08 3.01
C PRO A 15 1.31 -9.14 3.24
N ASP A 16 0.71 -10.33 3.14
CA ASP A 16 -0.72 -10.53 3.37
C ASP A 16 -1.11 -10.40 4.84
N GLU A 17 -0.29 -10.90 5.77
CA GLU A 17 -0.47 -10.69 7.21
C GLU A 17 -0.41 -9.21 7.56
N VAL A 18 0.57 -8.48 7.00
CA VAL A 18 0.69 -7.03 7.22
C VAL A 18 -0.53 -6.27 6.73
N LYS A 19 -1.04 -6.58 5.52
CA LYS A 19 -2.24 -5.95 4.97
C LYS A 19 -3.49 -6.25 5.80
N ARG A 20 -3.64 -7.50 6.24
CA ARG A 20 -4.79 -7.95 7.04
C ARG A 20 -4.81 -7.28 8.42
N ASP A 21 -3.67 -7.23 9.10
CA ASP A 21 -3.57 -6.59 10.42
C ASP A 21 -3.79 -5.08 10.30
N GLY A 22 -3.17 -4.43 9.30
CA GLY A 22 -3.39 -3.02 9.00
C GLY A 22 -4.87 -2.69 8.80
N TRP A 23 -5.62 -3.55 8.11
CA TRP A 23 -7.06 -3.36 7.94
C TRP A 23 -7.84 -3.57 9.24
N ARG A 24 -7.57 -4.64 9.98
CA ARG A 24 -8.35 -4.99 11.18
C ARG A 24 -8.12 -4.03 12.34
N GLU A 25 -6.88 -3.61 12.55
CA GLU A 25 -6.48 -2.86 13.73
C GLU A 25 -6.47 -1.36 13.47
N GLN A 26 -6.01 -0.93 12.29
CA GLN A 26 -5.80 0.49 11.97
C GLN A 26 -6.76 1.02 10.90
N ARG A 27 -7.57 0.14 10.30
CA ARG A 27 -8.45 0.47 9.15
C ARG A 27 -7.68 1.04 7.96
N VAL A 28 -6.42 0.61 7.80
CA VAL A 28 -5.54 0.99 6.68
C VAL A 28 -5.44 -0.18 5.71
N LEU A 29 -5.65 0.10 4.41
CA LEU A 29 -5.53 -0.90 3.35
C LEU A 29 -4.52 -0.44 2.29
N ALA A 30 -3.51 -1.27 2.03
CA ALA A 30 -2.60 -1.11 0.90
C ALA A 30 -3.01 -2.09 -0.21
N VAL A 31 -3.60 -1.55 -1.29
CA VAL A 31 -4.12 -2.32 -2.42
C VAL A 31 -3.45 -1.87 -3.72
N SER A 32 -3.12 -2.84 -4.59
CA SER A 32 -2.64 -2.54 -5.94
C SER A 32 -3.83 -2.17 -6.81
N LEU A 33 -3.70 -1.16 -7.69
CA LEU A 33 -4.71 -0.93 -8.71
C LEU A 33 -4.85 -2.15 -9.64
N ASP A 34 -3.78 -2.93 -9.82
CA ASP A 34 -3.79 -4.12 -10.65
C ASP A 34 -4.14 -5.42 -9.92
N ASP A 35 -4.72 -5.35 -8.73
CA ASP A 35 -5.15 -6.55 -8.00
C ASP A 35 -6.31 -7.23 -8.76
N ASP A 36 -6.12 -8.48 -9.18
CA ASP A 36 -7.09 -9.26 -9.96
C ASP A 36 -8.40 -9.55 -9.21
N ARG A 37 -8.39 -9.39 -7.89
CA ARG A 37 -9.59 -9.53 -7.06
C ARG A 37 -10.51 -8.33 -7.14
N LEU A 38 -10.03 -7.19 -7.68
CA LEU A 38 -10.83 -6.00 -7.90
C LEU A 38 -11.50 -6.05 -9.26
N THR A 39 -12.81 -5.85 -9.27
CA THR A 39 -13.55 -5.52 -10.49
C THR A 39 -13.12 -4.16 -11.04
N TRP A 40 -13.41 -3.91 -12.31
CA TRP A 40 -13.10 -2.63 -12.95
C TRP A 40 -13.68 -1.42 -12.18
N PRO A 41 -14.96 -1.43 -11.71
CA PRO A 41 -15.49 -0.32 -10.91
C PRO A 41 -14.76 -0.11 -9.57
N GLU A 42 -14.36 -1.19 -8.88
CA GLU A 42 -13.65 -1.08 -7.61
C GLU A 42 -12.24 -0.52 -7.80
N ARG A 43 -11.55 -0.95 -8.87
CA ARG A 43 -10.25 -0.40 -9.28
C ARG A 43 -10.35 1.10 -9.53
N GLU A 44 -11.39 1.51 -10.24
CA GLU A 44 -11.64 2.90 -10.57
C GLU A 44 -11.95 3.75 -9.32
N LEU A 45 -12.74 3.22 -8.38
CA LEU A 45 -12.98 3.86 -7.08
C LEU A 45 -11.67 4.06 -6.30
N VAL A 46 -10.83 3.03 -6.22
CA VAL A 46 -9.53 3.12 -5.53
C VAL A 46 -8.63 4.16 -6.21
N ARG A 47 -8.59 4.20 -7.54
CA ARG A 47 -7.82 5.18 -8.31
C ARG A 47 -8.27 6.61 -7.98
N GLN A 48 -9.56 6.89 -8.08
CA GLN A 48 -10.14 8.20 -7.80
C GLN A 48 -9.91 8.64 -6.35
N LEU A 49 -10.05 7.73 -5.38
CA LEU A 49 -9.75 8.02 -3.98
C LEU A 49 -8.26 8.33 -3.79
N GLY A 50 -7.37 7.56 -4.40
CA GLY A 50 -5.93 7.78 -4.36
C GLY A 50 -5.55 9.14 -4.92
N GLU A 51 -6.06 9.50 -6.11
CA GLU A 51 -5.83 10.79 -6.75
C GLU A 51 -6.37 11.95 -5.93
N LYS A 52 -7.55 11.80 -5.33
CA LYS A 52 -8.12 12.83 -4.45
C LYS A 52 -7.29 13.05 -3.19
N LEU A 53 -6.77 11.98 -2.59
CA LEU A 53 -6.05 12.04 -1.31
C LEU A 53 -4.58 12.42 -1.47
N TYR A 54 -3.95 12.02 -2.57
CA TYR A 54 -2.50 12.13 -2.76
C TYR A 54 -2.09 12.88 -4.03
N GLY A 55 -3.05 13.35 -4.81
CA GLY A 55 -2.83 13.99 -6.09
C GLY A 55 -2.63 12.99 -7.23
N ASP A 56 -2.75 13.50 -8.44
CA ASP A 56 -2.49 12.74 -9.66
C ASP A 56 -0.98 12.50 -9.83
N ARG A 57 -0.60 11.25 -10.15
CA ARG A 57 0.82 10.87 -10.29
C ARG A 57 1.51 11.59 -11.45
N ASP A 58 0.78 11.98 -12.48
CA ASP A 58 1.29 12.70 -13.64
C ASP A 58 1.46 14.19 -13.31
N GLN A 59 0.53 14.79 -12.55
CA GLN A 59 0.71 16.14 -12.00
C GLN A 59 1.93 16.25 -11.07
N ALA A 60 2.17 15.22 -10.24
CA ALA A 60 3.32 15.18 -9.33
C ALA A 60 4.68 15.05 -10.06
N LYS A 61 4.70 14.55 -11.29
CA LYS A 61 5.91 14.49 -12.12
C LYS A 61 6.23 15.83 -12.77
N GLU A 62 5.23 16.60 -13.18
CA GLU A 62 5.43 17.93 -13.78
C GLU A 62 5.92 18.95 -12.75
N ALA A 63 5.43 18.91 -11.51
CA ALA A 63 5.88 19.80 -10.43
C ALA A 63 7.34 19.57 -9.97
N ARG A 64 7.96 18.46 -10.38
CA ARG A 64 9.37 18.11 -10.07
C ARG A 64 10.35 18.44 -11.20
N ARG A 65 9.88 18.99 -12.32
CA ARG A 65 10.68 19.29 -13.51
C ARG A 65 10.91 20.79 -13.66
#